data_AF-A0A1N7G9W2-F1
#
_entry.id   AF-A0A1N7G9W2-F1
#
_cell.length_a   1.000
_cell.length_b   1.000
_cell.length_c   1.000
_cell.angle_alpha   90.00
_cell.angle_beta   90.00
_cell.angle_gamma   90.00
#
_symmetry.space_group_name_H-M   'P 1'
#
loop_
_entity.id
_entity.type
_entity.pdbx_description
1 polymer ?
#
loop_
_entity_poly.entity_id
_entity_poly.type
_entity_poly.pdbx_seq_one_letter_code
_entity_poly.pdbx_strand_id
1 'polypeptide(L)'
;MLKSILPTALMTFFVLTTISGCSTIKKDDKPKVVDLKILTSKHTNPDEENAPSPLLVDMYEIKNSTDFLMLDYLDFPNILEDSSAISDDKDRRGIEVPKYSWILQPNNFLVEEIAVSETIEYLGVLAHYQNIQESDWRFVFKKQKPKSSTDYYLYLYVDSNTIKQLSKDEMNQKLKEYAKSNPNDSRFTKSGRLKQQKKDYSKGVFIQDMTPTLPKDAQKITLKIQENK
;
A
#
# COMPACT_ATOMS: atom_id res chain seq x y z
N MET A 1 1.00 81.84 26.75
CA MET A 1 2.27 81.14 27.03
C MET A 1 1.95 79.84 27.74
N LEU A 2 2.11 78.68 27.08
CA LEU A 2 2.09 77.40 27.77
C LEU A 2 3.13 76.49 27.09
N LYS A 3 4.18 76.18 27.86
CA LYS A 3 5.31 75.35 27.45
C LYS A 3 4.96 73.87 27.70
N SER A 4 5.23 73.04 26.69
CA SER A 4 5.91 71.74 26.80
C SER A 4 5.45 70.78 27.92
N ILE A 5 4.66 69.75 27.56
CA ILE A 5 4.86 68.38 28.06
C ILE A 5 4.36 67.37 27.00
N LEU A 6 5.29 66.80 26.23
CA LEU A 6 5.20 65.47 25.60
C LEU A 6 6.68 65.01 25.54
N PRO A 7 7.05 63.71 25.72
CA PRO A 7 6.25 62.54 25.36
C PRO A 7 6.44 61.33 26.30
N THR A 8 5.41 60.92 27.04
CA THR A 8 5.42 59.63 27.77
C THR A 8 4.23 58.76 27.37
N ALA A 9 3.88 58.79 26.09
CA ALA A 9 2.80 57.98 25.54
C ALA A 9 3.15 57.37 24.17
N LEU A 10 4.44 57.22 23.87
CA LEU A 10 4.91 56.52 22.67
C LEU A 10 5.53 55.14 22.99
N MET A 11 5.51 54.72 24.25
CA MET A 11 6.11 53.46 24.71
C MET A 11 5.06 52.40 25.10
N THR A 12 3.88 52.46 24.46
CA THR A 12 2.81 51.45 24.65
C THR A 12 2.19 51.05 23.31
N PHE A 13 2.97 51.11 22.23
CA PHE A 13 2.55 50.72 20.87
C PHE A 13 3.62 49.85 20.19
N PHE A 14 4.27 48.96 20.94
CA PHE A 14 5.27 48.04 20.37
C PHE A 14 5.26 46.67 21.07
N VAL A 15 4.07 46.12 21.35
CA VAL A 15 3.93 44.76 21.94
C VAL A 15 2.85 43.93 21.22
N LEU A 16 2.32 44.36 20.06
CA LEU A 16 1.20 43.67 19.40
C LEU A 16 1.50 43.01 18.04
N THR A 17 2.77 42.88 17.61
CA THR A 17 3.07 42.47 16.22
C THR A 17 3.96 41.24 16.06
N THR A 18 3.91 40.27 16.98
CA THR A 18 4.61 38.98 16.76
C THR A 18 3.77 37.76 17.15
N ILE A 19 2.62 37.61 16.51
CA ILE A 19 2.00 36.29 16.35
C ILE A 19 1.76 36.06 14.85
N SER A 20 2.85 35.94 14.09
CA SER A 20 2.80 35.33 12.77
C SER A 20 2.59 33.83 12.98
N GLY A 21 1.35 33.43 13.22
CA GLY A 21 0.95 32.03 13.21
C GLY A 21 1.20 31.48 11.81
N CYS A 22 2.19 30.60 11.68
CA CYS A 22 2.30 29.73 10.51
C CYS A 22 1.02 28.89 10.45
N SER A 23 0.04 29.30 9.66
CA SER A 23 -1.07 28.42 9.30
C SER A 23 -0.49 27.36 8.37
N THR A 24 -0.22 26.17 8.92
CA THR A 24 0.02 24.99 8.10
C THR A 24 -1.28 24.74 7.36
N ILE A 25 -1.33 25.09 6.08
CA ILE A 25 -2.46 24.77 5.20
C ILE A 25 -2.61 23.25 5.25
N LYS A 26 -3.60 22.76 6.00
CA LYS A 26 -3.97 21.35 5.96
C LYS A 26 -4.44 21.08 4.54
N LYS A 27 -3.67 20.28 3.81
CA LYS A 27 -4.07 19.81 2.49
C LYS A 27 -5.34 18.98 2.69
N ASP A 28 -6.42 19.37 2.01
CA ASP A 28 -7.68 18.61 2.02
C ASP A 28 -7.36 17.17 1.61
N ASP A 29 -7.46 16.21 2.54
CA ASP A 29 -7.17 14.80 2.26
C ASP A 29 -8.37 14.17 1.56
N LYS A 30 -8.50 14.44 0.27
CA LYS A 30 -9.52 13.81 -0.57
C LYS A 30 -8.97 12.49 -1.08
N PRO A 31 -9.71 11.37 -0.95
CA PRO A 31 -9.23 10.09 -1.44
C PRO A 31 -9.11 10.11 -2.96
N LYS A 32 -8.04 9.47 -3.46
CA LYS A 32 -7.81 9.22 -4.87
C LYS A 32 -8.24 7.81 -5.23
N VAL A 33 -9.03 7.69 -6.29
CA VAL A 33 -9.41 6.37 -6.82
C VAL A 33 -8.23 5.75 -7.57
N VAL A 34 -7.94 4.49 -7.26
CA VAL A 34 -6.93 3.64 -7.91
C VAL A 34 -7.65 2.43 -8.51
N ASP A 35 -7.38 2.16 -9.78
CA ASP A 35 -7.89 0.97 -10.46
C ASP A 35 -6.94 -0.21 -10.17
N LEU A 36 -7.38 -1.12 -9.30
CA LEU A 36 -6.66 -2.32 -8.90
C LEU A 36 -7.05 -3.50 -9.79
N LYS A 37 -6.05 -4.23 -10.29
CA LYS A 37 -6.27 -5.54 -10.91
C LYS A 37 -5.37 -6.56 -10.28
N ILE A 38 -5.96 -7.66 -9.85
CA ILE A 38 -5.24 -8.80 -9.27
C ILE A 38 -5.51 -10.02 -10.14
N LEU A 39 -4.44 -10.69 -10.56
CA LEU A 39 -4.52 -11.97 -11.24
C LEU A 39 -3.82 -13.02 -10.37
N THR A 40 -4.50 -14.11 -10.04
CA THR A 40 -3.92 -15.24 -9.33
C THR A 40 -3.47 -16.32 -10.31
N SER A 41 -2.37 -17.01 -9.98
CA SER A 41 -1.89 -18.14 -10.74
C SER A 41 -2.75 -19.38 -10.50
N LYS A 42 -2.56 -20.43 -11.31
CA LYS A 42 -3.18 -21.73 -11.08
C LYS A 42 -2.64 -22.45 -9.84
N HIS A 43 -1.52 -21.99 -9.31
CA HIS A 43 -0.80 -22.61 -8.19
C HIS A 43 -0.79 -21.69 -6.96
N THR A 44 -1.65 -20.67 -6.92
CA THR A 44 -1.73 -19.75 -5.79
C THR A 44 -1.94 -20.50 -4.48
N ASN A 45 -1.14 -20.10 -3.48
CA ASN A 45 -1.22 -20.57 -2.10
C ASN A 45 -1.41 -22.10 -1.97
N PRO A 46 -0.41 -22.89 -2.39
CA PRO A 46 -0.51 -24.34 -2.32
C PRO A 46 -0.51 -24.83 -0.86
N ASP A 47 -1.25 -25.91 -0.61
CA ASP A 47 -1.18 -26.65 0.65
C ASP A 47 0.03 -27.60 0.70
N GLU A 48 0.13 -28.41 1.77
CA GLU A 48 1.21 -29.38 1.97
C GLU A 48 1.28 -30.46 0.87
N GLU A 49 0.16 -30.72 0.19
CA GLU A 49 0.07 -31.65 -0.96
C GLU A 49 0.31 -30.95 -2.31
N ASN A 50 0.64 -29.66 -2.29
CA ASN A 50 0.76 -28.76 -3.45
C ASN A 50 -0.58 -28.47 -4.16
N ALA A 51 -1.72 -28.72 -3.53
CA ALA A 51 -3.02 -28.36 -4.07
C ALA A 51 -3.25 -26.85 -3.91
N PRO A 52 -3.62 -26.10 -4.97
CA PRO A 52 -3.86 -24.67 -4.89
C PRO A 52 -5.06 -24.33 -3.99
N SER A 53 -4.93 -23.31 -3.14
CA SER A 53 -5.96 -22.93 -2.18
C SER A 53 -6.26 -21.41 -2.19
N PRO A 54 -7.40 -20.97 -1.63
CA PRO A 54 -7.70 -19.54 -1.49
C PRO A 54 -6.65 -18.81 -0.64
N LEU A 55 -6.39 -17.54 -0.95
CA LEU A 55 -5.44 -16.69 -0.23
C LEU A 55 -6.10 -15.42 0.29
N LEU A 56 -5.99 -15.15 1.59
CA LEU A 56 -6.32 -13.84 2.14
C LEU A 56 -5.20 -12.85 1.80
N VAL A 57 -5.57 -11.70 1.23
CA VAL A 57 -4.67 -10.59 0.95
C VAL A 57 -5.23 -9.33 1.59
N ASP A 58 -4.43 -8.72 2.45
CA ASP A 58 -4.72 -7.49 3.17
C ASP A 58 -3.89 -6.34 2.62
N MET A 59 -4.49 -5.16 2.50
CA MET A 59 -3.82 -3.94 2.04
C MET A 59 -4.00 -2.79 3.03
N TYR A 60 -2.89 -2.15 3.35
CA TYR A 60 -2.75 -1.11 4.35
C TYR A 60 -2.31 0.19 3.69
N GLU A 61 -2.87 1.31 4.16
CA GLU A 61 -2.30 2.64 3.91
C GLU A 61 -1.22 2.89 4.96
N ILE A 62 0.06 2.97 4.56
CA ILE A 62 1.17 3.11 5.53
C ILE A 62 1.97 4.38 5.28
N LYS A 63 2.35 5.07 6.36
CA LYS A 63 3.12 6.33 6.31
C LYS A 63 4.61 6.08 6.14
N ASN A 64 5.12 5.00 6.74
CA ASN A 64 6.53 4.63 6.73
C ASN A 64 6.67 3.18 6.29
N SER A 65 7.40 2.96 5.18
CA SER A 65 7.66 1.62 4.66
C SER A 65 8.57 0.80 5.57
N THR A 66 9.50 1.45 6.28
CA THR A 66 10.48 0.76 7.13
C THR A 66 9.80 0.08 8.31
N ASP A 67 8.87 0.78 8.97
CA ASP A 67 8.15 0.24 10.11
C ASP A 67 7.35 -0.99 9.70
N PHE A 68 6.63 -0.93 8.57
CA PHE A 68 5.89 -2.08 8.03
C PHE A 68 6.80 -3.27 7.69
N LEU A 69 7.98 -3.03 7.15
CA LEU A 69 8.90 -4.07 6.70
C LEU A 69 9.67 -4.73 7.86
N MET A 70 9.77 -4.07 9.02
CA MET A 70 10.47 -4.58 10.21
C MET A 70 9.61 -5.49 11.09
N LEU A 71 8.30 -5.50 10.92
CA LEU A 71 7.37 -6.28 11.75
C LEU A 71 7.50 -7.78 11.48
N ASP A 72 7.24 -8.63 12.46
CA ASP A 72 7.07 -10.05 12.21
C ASP A 72 5.65 -10.37 11.74
N TYR A 73 5.45 -11.52 11.10
CA TYR A 73 4.14 -11.91 10.57
C TYR A 73 3.05 -11.89 11.66
N LEU A 74 3.40 -12.33 12.87
CA LEU A 74 2.50 -12.38 14.03
C LEU A 74 2.17 -11.00 14.62
N ASP A 75 2.87 -9.94 14.19
CA ASP A 75 2.55 -8.58 14.62
C ASP A 75 1.38 -7.97 13.84
N PHE A 76 1.06 -8.52 12.66
CA PHE A 76 -0.02 -8.00 11.84
C PHE A 76 -1.39 -8.44 12.37
N PRO A 77 -2.32 -7.50 12.60
CA PRO A 77 -3.70 -7.85 12.89
C PRO A 77 -4.29 -8.48 11.62
N ASN A 78 -4.84 -9.68 11.73
CA ASN A 78 -5.63 -10.25 10.64
C ASN A 78 -7.11 -9.85 10.81
N ILE A 79 -7.82 -9.62 9.70
CA ILE A 79 -9.23 -9.20 9.75
C ILE A 79 -10.20 -10.31 10.19
N LEU A 80 -9.70 -11.55 10.28
CA LEU A 80 -10.48 -12.73 10.66
C LEU A 80 -10.51 -12.96 12.18
N GLU A 81 -9.57 -12.36 12.92
CA GLU A 81 -9.57 -12.33 14.38
C GLU A 81 -10.55 -11.26 14.89
N ASP A 82 -11.30 -11.64 15.92
CA ASP A 82 -12.46 -10.91 16.40
C ASP A 82 -12.14 -9.42 16.69
N SER A 83 -12.79 -8.55 15.93
CA SER A 83 -12.59 -7.09 15.92
C SER A 83 -12.69 -6.42 17.30
N SER A 84 -13.31 -7.06 18.28
CA SER A 84 -13.42 -6.59 19.67
C SER A 84 -12.15 -6.76 20.51
N ALA A 85 -11.22 -7.63 20.13
CA ALA A 85 -9.92 -7.76 20.82
C ALA A 85 -8.89 -6.73 20.33
N ILE A 86 -9.13 -6.15 19.16
CA ILE A 86 -8.19 -5.27 18.46
C ILE A 86 -8.26 -3.82 19.01
N SER A 87 -9.28 -3.45 19.78
CA SER A 87 -9.54 -2.05 20.15
C SER A 87 -8.61 -1.45 21.22
N ASP A 88 -7.95 -2.26 22.05
CA ASP A 88 -7.09 -1.74 23.13
C ASP A 88 -5.58 -1.90 22.87
N ASP A 89 -5.17 -2.80 21.98
CA ASP A 89 -3.75 -3.06 21.65
C ASP A 89 -3.28 -2.38 20.35
N LYS A 90 -4.22 -1.87 19.55
CA LYS A 90 -3.97 -1.11 18.29
C LYS A 90 -2.96 0.03 18.47
N ASP A 91 -2.97 0.66 19.64
CA ASP A 91 -2.09 1.79 19.98
C ASP A 91 -0.68 1.36 20.40
N ARG A 92 -0.46 0.07 20.74
CA ARG A 92 0.81 -0.39 21.32
C ARG A 92 1.85 -0.80 20.28
N ARG A 93 1.45 -1.12 19.05
CA ARG A 93 2.37 -1.51 17.96
C ARG A 93 2.31 -0.63 16.70
N GLY A 94 1.40 0.36 16.65
CA GLY A 94 1.37 1.38 15.59
C GLY A 94 0.95 0.87 14.20
N ILE A 95 0.31 -0.30 14.11
CA ILE A 95 -0.19 -0.87 12.85
C ILE A 95 -1.69 -0.66 12.78
N GLU A 96 -2.14 0.03 11.73
CA GLU A 96 -3.56 0.21 11.44
C GLU A 96 -4.18 -1.11 10.95
N VAL A 97 -5.50 -1.27 11.10
CA VAL A 97 -6.21 -2.38 10.44
C VAL A 97 -6.10 -2.27 8.92
N PRO A 98 -6.15 -3.39 8.18
CA PRO A 98 -6.16 -3.32 6.73
C PRO A 98 -7.33 -2.48 6.24
N LYS A 99 -7.05 -1.64 5.25
CA LYS A 99 -8.02 -0.80 4.57
C LYS A 99 -8.91 -1.63 3.64
N TYR A 100 -8.32 -2.65 3.03
CA TYR A 100 -8.98 -3.59 2.12
C TYR A 100 -8.48 -5.01 2.39
N SER A 101 -9.38 -5.98 2.24
CA SER A 101 -9.10 -7.40 2.42
C SER A 101 -9.84 -8.21 1.35
N TRP A 102 -9.16 -9.18 0.74
CA TRP A 102 -9.74 -10.05 -0.29
C TRP A 102 -9.37 -11.51 -0.05
N ILE A 103 -10.35 -12.40 -0.21
CA ILE A 103 -10.10 -13.84 -0.35
C ILE A 103 -9.99 -14.14 -1.85
N LEU A 104 -8.77 -14.36 -2.31
CA LEU A 104 -8.46 -14.60 -3.71
C LEU A 104 -8.48 -16.10 -4.01
N GLN A 105 -9.32 -16.52 -4.96
CA GLN A 105 -9.36 -17.89 -5.45
C GLN A 105 -8.18 -18.17 -6.42
N PRO A 106 -7.65 -19.40 -6.50
CA PRO A 106 -6.69 -19.78 -7.55
C PRO A 106 -7.26 -19.58 -8.95
N ASN A 107 -6.39 -19.23 -9.91
CA ASN A 107 -6.75 -18.99 -11.32
C ASN A 107 -7.98 -18.06 -11.47
N ASN A 108 -7.92 -16.91 -10.82
CA ASN A 108 -8.96 -15.90 -10.78
C ASN A 108 -8.41 -14.54 -11.20
N PHE A 109 -9.29 -13.70 -11.73
CA PHE A 109 -9.01 -12.32 -12.07
C PHE A 109 -9.97 -11.41 -11.31
N LEU A 110 -9.45 -10.44 -10.57
CA LEU A 110 -10.21 -9.43 -9.82
C LEU A 110 -9.93 -8.04 -10.41
N VAL A 111 -10.98 -7.23 -10.52
CA VAL A 111 -10.91 -5.82 -10.94
C VAL A 111 -11.71 -5.01 -9.94
N GLU A 112 -11.09 -4.01 -9.33
CA GLU A 112 -11.71 -3.20 -8.29
C GLU A 112 -11.23 -1.75 -8.35
N GLU A 113 -12.09 -0.81 -7.96
CA GLU A 113 -11.71 0.58 -7.73
C GLU A 113 -11.54 0.77 -6.21
N ILE A 114 -10.32 1.07 -5.77
CA ILE A 114 -10.00 1.34 -4.36
C ILE A 114 -9.82 2.85 -4.17
N ALA A 115 -10.17 3.37 -3.01
CA ALA A 115 -10.04 4.77 -2.63
C ALA A 115 -8.89 4.90 -1.63
N VAL A 116 -7.81 5.55 -2.04
CA VAL A 116 -6.58 5.69 -1.25
C VAL A 116 -6.38 7.14 -0.82
N SER A 117 -6.00 7.41 0.42
CA SER A 117 -5.69 8.78 0.89
C SER A 117 -4.72 9.50 -0.07
N GLU A 118 -4.95 10.80 -0.32
CA GLU A 118 -4.00 11.57 -1.13
C GLU A 118 -2.72 11.88 -0.36
N THR A 119 -2.78 11.87 0.98
CA THR A 119 -1.64 12.13 1.85
C THR A 119 -0.76 10.90 2.10
N ILE A 120 -1.25 9.68 1.83
CA ILE A 120 -0.44 8.47 2.01
C ILE A 120 0.63 8.33 0.92
N GLU A 121 1.82 7.90 1.33
CA GLU A 121 2.95 7.68 0.42
C GLU A 121 3.16 6.21 0.03
N TYR A 122 2.67 5.26 0.84
CA TYR A 122 2.91 3.85 0.62
C TYR A 122 1.65 3.02 0.82
N LEU A 123 1.55 1.95 0.07
CA LEU A 123 0.62 0.86 0.31
C LEU A 123 1.41 -0.36 0.78
N GLY A 124 1.07 -0.88 1.96
CA GLY A 124 1.55 -2.19 2.41
C GLY A 124 0.58 -3.26 1.95
N VAL A 125 1.07 -4.39 1.46
CA VAL A 125 0.27 -5.57 1.12
C VAL A 125 0.81 -6.77 1.87
N LEU A 126 -0.08 -7.50 2.51
CA LEU A 126 0.19 -8.69 3.29
C LEU A 126 -0.57 -9.86 2.66
N ALA A 127 0.13 -10.95 2.36
CA ALA A 127 -0.41 -12.16 1.77
C ALA A 127 -0.32 -13.29 2.80
N HIS A 128 -1.45 -13.79 3.24
CA HIS A 128 -1.53 -14.82 4.27
C HIS A 128 -1.32 -16.22 3.67
N TYR A 129 -0.15 -16.45 3.09
CA TYR A 129 0.20 -17.76 2.52
C TYR A 129 0.18 -18.85 3.59
N GLN A 130 -0.15 -20.08 3.19
CA GLN A 130 -0.19 -21.24 4.06
C GLN A 130 1.21 -21.58 4.59
N ASN A 131 2.24 -21.48 3.74
CA ASN A 131 3.65 -21.59 4.15
C ASN A 131 4.32 -20.20 4.20
N ILE A 132 4.10 -19.47 5.30
CA ILE A 132 4.71 -18.14 5.53
C ILE A 132 6.25 -18.18 5.51
N GLN A 133 6.87 -19.27 5.97
CA GLN A 133 8.33 -19.34 6.10
C GLN A 133 9.03 -19.38 4.73
N GLU A 134 8.40 -19.98 3.73
CA GLU A 134 8.94 -20.11 2.36
C GLU A 134 8.30 -19.13 1.37
N SER A 135 7.60 -18.11 1.87
CA SER A 135 6.89 -17.12 1.06
C SER A 135 7.45 -15.71 1.23
N ASP A 136 7.43 -14.96 0.14
CA ASP A 136 7.46 -13.51 0.20
C ASP A 136 6.02 -13.07 0.52
N TRP A 137 5.72 -12.83 1.81
CA TRP A 137 4.36 -12.58 2.27
C TRP A 137 4.04 -11.09 2.49
N ARG A 138 5.01 -10.18 2.33
CA ARG A 138 4.83 -8.73 2.49
C ARG A 138 5.43 -7.93 1.36
N PHE A 139 4.72 -6.87 0.96
CA PHE A 139 5.10 -6.02 -0.15
C PHE A 139 4.79 -4.57 0.17
N VAL A 140 5.63 -3.65 -0.30
CA VAL A 140 5.39 -2.22 -0.18
C VAL A 140 5.40 -1.59 -1.57
N PHE A 141 4.37 -0.80 -1.85
CA PHE A 141 4.25 -0.05 -3.09
C PHE A 141 4.31 1.44 -2.77
N LYS A 142 5.31 2.13 -3.35
CA LYS A 142 5.52 3.55 -3.15
C LYS A 142 4.76 4.37 -4.20
N LYS A 143 4.00 5.35 -3.71
CA LYS A 143 3.34 6.37 -4.52
C LYS A 143 4.39 7.21 -5.24
N GLN A 144 4.26 7.26 -6.55
CA GLN A 144 5.06 8.07 -7.44
C GLN A 144 4.43 9.45 -7.56
N LYS A 145 5.26 10.47 -7.72
CA LYS A 145 4.76 11.78 -8.14
C LYS A 145 4.28 11.66 -9.58
N PRO A 146 2.99 11.90 -9.88
CA PRO A 146 2.49 11.76 -11.23
C PRO A 146 3.23 12.73 -12.16
N LYS A 147 3.87 12.21 -13.23
CA LYS A 147 4.55 13.05 -14.26
C LYS A 147 3.54 13.80 -15.16
N SER A 148 2.27 13.40 -15.16
CA SER A 148 1.10 14.05 -15.78
C SER A 148 -0.17 13.65 -15.02
N SER A 149 -1.34 14.23 -15.32
CA SER A 149 -2.67 13.92 -14.76
C SER A 149 -3.16 12.48 -15.03
N THR A 150 -2.36 11.49 -14.67
CA THR A 150 -2.58 10.09 -15.01
C THR A 150 -3.42 9.43 -13.93
N ASP A 151 -4.35 8.59 -14.36
CA ASP A 151 -5.13 7.73 -13.49
C ASP A 151 -4.22 6.76 -12.75
N TYR A 152 -4.60 6.43 -11.52
CA TYR A 152 -3.80 5.58 -10.65
C TYR A 152 -4.17 4.13 -10.92
N TYR A 153 -3.17 3.27 -11.12
CA TYR A 153 -3.40 1.84 -11.24
C TYR A 153 -2.34 1.02 -10.51
N LEU A 154 -2.76 -0.18 -10.11
CA LEU A 154 -1.92 -1.19 -9.48
C LEU A 154 -2.28 -2.55 -10.07
N TYR A 155 -1.28 -3.24 -10.64
CA TYR A 155 -1.43 -4.56 -11.22
C TYR A 155 -0.62 -5.55 -10.42
N LEU A 156 -1.31 -6.49 -9.79
CA LEU A 156 -0.70 -7.51 -8.96
C LEU A 156 -0.89 -8.87 -9.61
N TYR A 157 0.18 -9.67 -9.56
CA TYR A 157 0.14 -11.08 -9.86
C TYR A 157 0.50 -11.86 -8.60
N VAL A 158 -0.42 -12.71 -8.17
CA VAL A 158 -0.29 -13.53 -6.97
C VAL A 158 0.05 -14.94 -7.43
N ASP A 159 1.23 -15.43 -7.07
CA ASP A 159 1.68 -16.77 -7.42
C ASP A 159 1.60 -17.72 -6.22
N SER A 160 2.33 -18.83 -6.25
CA SER A 160 2.33 -19.83 -5.18
C SER A 160 2.79 -19.29 -3.83
N ASN A 161 3.80 -18.42 -3.80
CA ASN A 161 4.44 -17.97 -2.56
C ASN A 161 4.92 -16.50 -2.63
N THR A 162 4.45 -15.72 -3.60
CA THR A 162 4.92 -14.35 -3.82
C THR A 162 3.89 -13.51 -4.58
N ILE A 163 3.85 -12.21 -4.32
CA ILE A 163 3.08 -11.23 -5.10
C ILE A 163 4.06 -10.37 -5.89
N LYS A 164 3.80 -10.20 -7.17
CA LYS A 164 4.60 -9.34 -8.06
C LYS A 164 3.76 -8.19 -8.55
N GLN A 165 4.32 -6.99 -8.53
CA GLN A 165 3.77 -5.94 -9.37
C GLN A 165 4.07 -6.25 -10.83
N LEU A 166 3.07 -6.06 -11.69
CA LEU A 166 3.24 -6.12 -13.13
C LEU A 166 3.18 -4.73 -13.76
N SER A 167 3.89 -4.58 -14.87
CA SER A 167 3.59 -3.55 -15.86
C SER A 167 2.26 -3.84 -16.57
N LYS A 168 1.77 -2.85 -17.33
CA LYS A 168 0.56 -3.00 -18.17
C LYS A 168 0.71 -4.13 -19.18
N ASP A 169 1.88 -4.23 -19.80
CA ASP A 169 2.13 -5.19 -20.87
C ASP A 169 2.23 -6.62 -20.31
N GLU A 170 2.92 -6.79 -19.18
CA GLU A 170 2.96 -8.07 -18.46
C GLU A 170 1.57 -8.52 -18.00
N MET A 171 0.76 -7.61 -17.44
CA MET A 171 -0.62 -7.90 -17.06
C MET A 171 -1.44 -8.32 -18.29
N ASN A 172 -1.35 -7.57 -19.40
CA ASN A 172 -2.07 -7.91 -20.63
C ASN A 172 -1.63 -9.26 -21.22
N GLN A 173 -0.35 -9.61 -21.13
CA GLN A 173 0.15 -10.90 -21.56
C GLN A 173 -0.47 -12.03 -20.73
N LYS A 174 -0.40 -11.94 -19.40
CA LYS A 174 -0.98 -12.95 -18.53
C LYS A 174 -2.49 -13.04 -18.65
N LEU A 175 -3.19 -11.93 -18.89
CA LEU A 175 -4.63 -11.93 -19.13
C LEU A 175 -5.03 -12.68 -20.40
N LYS A 176 -4.18 -12.67 -21.44
CA LYS A 176 -4.41 -13.51 -22.63
C LYS A 176 -4.27 -15.00 -22.29
N GLU A 177 -3.30 -15.36 -21.46
CA GLU A 177 -3.11 -16.75 -21.00
C GLU A 177 -4.28 -17.21 -20.12
N TYR A 178 -4.69 -16.38 -19.16
CA TYR A 178 -5.87 -16.59 -18.33
C TYR A 178 -7.13 -16.80 -19.18
N ALA A 179 -7.38 -15.95 -20.18
CA ALA A 179 -8.56 -16.06 -21.02
C ALA A 179 -8.58 -17.36 -21.84
N LYS A 180 -7.41 -17.89 -22.23
CA LYS A 180 -7.31 -19.20 -22.91
C LYS A 180 -7.73 -20.34 -21.99
N SER A 181 -7.37 -20.30 -20.71
CA SER A 181 -7.76 -21.33 -19.74
C SER A 181 -9.17 -21.14 -19.17
N ASN A 182 -9.77 -19.96 -19.36
CA ASN A 182 -11.08 -19.61 -18.83
C ASN A 182 -11.99 -19.07 -19.96
N PRO A 183 -12.29 -19.89 -20.99
CA PRO A 183 -12.98 -19.44 -22.21
C PRO A 183 -14.42 -18.93 -21.97
N ASN A 184 -15.01 -19.31 -20.84
CA ASN A 184 -16.37 -18.91 -20.47
C ASN A 184 -16.42 -17.61 -19.66
N ASP A 185 -15.27 -17.01 -19.33
CA ASP A 185 -15.24 -15.73 -18.62
C ASP A 185 -15.76 -14.62 -19.55
N SER A 186 -16.96 -14.11 -19.22
CA SER A 186 -17.67 -13.12 -20.01
C SER A 186 -16.95 -11.79 -20.11
N ARG A 187 -15.98 -11.50 -19.23
CA ARG A 187 -15.18 -10.27 -19.23
C ARG A 187 -14.20 -10.22 -20.40
N PHE A 188 -13.88 -11.36 -21.02
CA PHE A 188 -12.90 -11.46 -22.10
C PHE A 188 -13.55 -11.65 -23.48
N THR A 189 -12.93 -11.07 -24.50
CA THR A 189 -13.25 -11.28 -25.92
C THR A 189 -12.83 -12.70 -26.32
N LYS A 190 -13.36 -13.18 -27.44
CA LYS A 190 -12.91 -14.44 -28.05
C LYS A 190 -11.40 -14.46 -28.39
N SER A 191 -10.81 -13.29 -28.59
CA SER A 191 -9.36 -13.12 -28.83
C SER A 191 -8.52 -13.04 -27.55
N GLY A 192 -9.13 -13.21 -26.37
CA GLY A 192 -8.46 -13.17 -25.07
C GLY A 192 -8.12 -11.78 -24.56
N ARG A 193 -8.78 -10.73 -25.08
CA ARG A 193 -8.63 -9.34 -24.60
C ARG A 193 -9.75 -9.00 -23.63
N LEU A 194 -9.48 -8.19 -22.62
CA LEU A 194 -10.53 -7.68 -21.73
C LEU A 194 -11.52 -6.79 -22.52
N LYS A 195 -12.84 -7.05 -22.44
CA LYS A 195 -13.88 -6.47 -23.33
C LYS A 195 -14.12 -4.99 -23.17
N GLN A 196 -13.91 -4.42 -21.99
CA GLN A 196 -14.04 -2.98 -21.79
C GLN A 196 -13.15 -2.52 -20.66
N GLN A 197 -12.55 -1.35 -20.88
CA GLN A 197 -11.62 -0.70 -19.98
C GLN A 197 -12.07 0.77 -20.01
N LYS A 198 -12.84 1.21 -19.01
CA LYS A 198 -13.52 2.52 -19.01
C LYS A 198 -12.54 3.71 -18.96
N LYS A 199 -11.26 3.50 -18.66
CA LYS A 199 -10.22 4.53 -18.47
C LYS A 199 -8.91 4.13 -19.18
N ASP A 200 -7.98 5.06 -19.46
CA ASP A 200 -6.68 4.76 -20.07
C ASP A 200 -5.61 4.43 -19.01
N TYR A 201 -5.11 3.20 -19.02
CA TYR A 201 -4.23 2.64 -17.99
C TYR A 201 -2.73 2.70 -18.32
N SER A 202 -2.21 3.80 -18.89
CA SER A 202 -0.86 3.80 -19.49
C SER A 202 0.31 4.25 -18.60
N LYS A 203 0.10 4.94 -17.46
CA LYS A 203 1.20 5.29 -16.51
C LYS A 203 0.83 5.14 -15.03
N GLY A 204 1.47 4.21 -14.32
CA GLY A 204 1.07 3.73 -13.01
C GLY A 204 1.66 4.59 -11.93
N VAL A 205 0.90 4.81 -10.85
CA VAL A 205 1.31 5.75 -9.80
C VAL A 205 1.86 5.03 -8.58
N PHE A 206 1.76 3.71 -8.47
CA PHE A 206 2.47 2.95 -7.46
C PHE A 206 3.55 2.10 -8.13
N ILE A 207 4.74 2.05 -7.53
CA ILE A 207 5.83 1.15 -7.96
C ILE A 207 6.29 0.38 -6.73
N GLN A 208 6.51 -0.92 -6.87
CA GLN A 208 7.05 -1.79 -5.83
C GLN A 208 8.37 -1.19 -5.36
N ASP A 209 8.45 -0.92 -4.07
CA ASP A 209 9.64 -0.34 -3.48
C ASP A 209 10.72 -1.43 -3.47
N MET A 210 11.61 -1.41 -4.46
CA MET A 210 12.74 -2.35 -4.58
C MET A 210 13.90 -1.99 -3.64
N THR A 211 13.74 -0.99 -2.76
CA THR A 211 14.80 -0.64 -1.81
C THR A 211 15.04 -1.83 -0.88
N PRO A 212 16.27 -2.38 -0.82
CA PRO A 212 16.57 -3.49 0.06
C PRO A 212 16.40 -3.03 1.52
N THR A 213 15.56 -3.74 2.25
CA THR A 213 15.29 -3.53 3.67
C THR A 213 16.52 -3.89 4.49
N LEU A 214 17.29 -2.85 4.84
CA LEU A 214 17.87 -2.54 6.15
C LEU A 214 18.88 -1.40 5.90
N PRO A 215 18.84 -0.30 6.67
CA PRO A 215 19.98 0.63 6.72
C PRO A 215 21.26 -0.17 6.96
N LYS A 216 22.38 0.19 6.32
CA LYS A 216 23.68 -0.49 6.50
C LYS A 216 24.06 -0.67 7.98
N ASP A 217 23.53 0.19 8.83
CA ASP A 217 23.73 0.20 10.27
C ASP A 217 22.96 -0.92 10.97
N ALA A 218 21.77 -1.27 10.50
CA ALA A 218 20.94 -2.36 11.03
C ALA A 218 21.42 -3.75 10.54
N GLN A 219 22.05 -3.83 9.36
CA GLN A 219 22.76 -5.04 8.92
C GLN A 219 24.01 -5.31 9.78
N LYS A 220 24.72 -4.27 10.22
CA LYS A 220 25.85 -4.39 11.15
C LYS A 220 25.46 -4.86 12.55
N ILE A 221 24.27 -4.47 13.03
CA ILE A 221 23.77 -4.91 14.33
C ILE A 221 23.41 -6.40 14.28
N THR A 222 22.80 -6.86 13.19
CA THR A 222 22.44 -8.27 13.00
C THR A 222 23.68 -9.18 12.91
N LEU A 223 24.73 -8.76 12.21
CA LEU A 223 26.00 -9.50 12.13
C LEU A 223 26.74 -9.58 13.48
N LYS A 224 26.73 -8.50 14.28
CA LYS A 224 27.35 -8.50 15.62
C LYS A 224 26.65 -9.38 16.65
N ILE A 225 25.36 -9.66 16.47
CA ILE A 225 24.60 -10.55 17.35
C ILE A 225 24.90 -12.02 17.03
N GLN A 226 25.25 -12.33 15.77
CA GLN A 226 25.63 -13.69 15.37
C GLN A 226 27.09 -14.04 15.67
N GLU A 227 28.01 -13.07 15.75
CA GLU A 227 29.40 -13.29 16.15
C GLU A 227 29.62 -13.42 17.67
N ASN A 228 28.57 -13.20 18.49
CA ASN A 228 28.61 -13.29 19.96
C ASN A 228 27.78 -14.46 20.54
N LYS A 229 27.43 -15.46 19.72
CA LYS A 229 26.93 -16.78 20.16
C LYS A 229 27.94 -17.85 19.77
#